data_AF-A0AAX0NBM5-F1
#
_entry.id   AF-A0AAX0NBM5-F1
#
_cell.length_a   1.000
_cell.length_b   1.000
_cell.length_c   1.000
_cell.angle_alpha   90.00
_cell.angle_beta   90.00
_cell.angle_gamma   90.00
#
_symmetry.space_group_name_H-M   'P 1'
#
loop_
_entity.id
_entity.type
_entity.pdbx_description
1 polymer ?
#
loop_
_entity_poly.entity_id
_entity_poly.type
_entity_poly.pdbx_seq_one_letter_code
_entity_poly.pdbx_strand_id
1 'polypeptide(L)'
;MNRLYFEEFRRAIFIKRIAGLRFLEIHRTYLFAQLGVFLLGFVASVFLQVEIVVAFLVLLLFTGLSLLQLHVQMQKENKMSMLVLKGG
;
A
#
# COMPACT_ATOMS: atom_id res chain seq x y z
N MET A 1 6.79 5.34 -2.21
CA MET A 1 5.74 5.13 -3.24
C MET A 1 4.32 5.33 -2.74
N ASN A 2 3.99 5.16 -1.44
CA ASN A 2 2.60 5.35 -0.97
C ASN A 2 2.09 6.79 -1.00
N ARG A 3 2.94 7.83 -0.93
CA ARG A 3 2.49 9.22 -0.81
C ARG A 3 1.66 9.68 -2.02
N LEU A 4 2.12 9.41 -3.25
CA LEU A 4 1.40 9.81 -4.46
C LEU A 4 0.00 9.18 -4.53
N TYR A 5 -0.12 7.90 -4.19
CA TYR A 5 -1.43 7.23 -4.09
C TYR A 5 -2.35 7.93 -3.09
N PHE A 6 -1.85 8.28 -1.90
CA PHE A 6 -2.67 8.99 -0.92
C PHE A 6 -2.95 10.44 -1.30
N GLU A 7 -2.06 11.11 -2.03
CA GLU A 7 -2.28 12.48 -2.52
C GLU A 7 -3.36 12.50 -3.61
N GLU A 8 -3.26 11.64 -4.61
CA GLU A 8 -4.23 11.55 -5.71
C GLU A 8 -5.60 11.07 -5.24
N PHE A 9 -5.63 10.03 -4.40
CA PHE A 9 -6.88 9.38 -3.99
C PHE A 9 -7.36 9.81 -2.60
N ARG A 10 -6.77 10.84 -1.98
CA ARG A 10 -7.10 11.28 -0.60
C ARG A 10 -8.60 11.38 -0.35
N ARG A 11 -9.29 12.15 -1.20
CA ARG A 11 -10.72 12.44 -1.07
C ARG A 11 -11.56 11.18 -1.26
N ALA A 12 -11.24 10.36 -2.25
CA ALA A 12 -11.95 9.11 -2.51
C ALA A 12 -11.77 8.10 -1.35
N ILE A 13 -10.55 7.97 -0.82
CA ILE A 13 -10.24 7.14 0.34
C ILE A 13 -11.02 7.62 1.57
N PHE A 14 -11.09 8.94 1.80
CA PHE A 14 -11.84 9.52 2.90
C PHE A 14 -13.36 9.23 2.78
N ILE A 15 -13.96 9.45 1.60
CA ILE A 15 -15.39 9.17 1.35
C ILE A 15 -15.70 7.68 1.56
N LYS A 16 -14.89 6.79 1.00
CA LYS A 16 -15.09 5.33 1.17
C LYS A 16 -15.03 4.92 2.65
N ARG A 17 -14.16 5.55 3.43
CA ARG A 17 -14.02 5.28 4.86
C ARG A 17 -15.23 5.74 5.67
N ILE A 18 -15.73 6.97 5.45
CA ILE A 18 -16.95 7.44 6.15
C ILE A 18 -18.19 6.63 5.75
N ALA A 19 -18.18 6.02 4.57
CA ALA A 19 -19.19 5.05 4.13
C ALA A 19 -19.06 3.67 4.80
N GLY A 20 -18.08 3.46 5.68
CA GLY A 20 -17.92 2.22 6.47
C GLY A 20 -17.15 1.10 5.77
N LEU A 21 -16.52 1.35 4.61
CA LEU A 21 -15.72 0.34 3.90
C LEU A 21 -14.48 -0.07 4.72
N ARG A 22 -14.16 -1.36 4.71
CA ARG A 22 -13.00 -1.92 5.41
C ARG A 22 -11.72 -1.53 4.69
N PHE A 23 -10.61 -1.48 5.44
CA PHE A 23 -9.27 -1.14 4.93
C PHE A 23 -8.91 -1.90 3.64
N LEU A 24 -9.11 -3.22 3.64
CA LEU A 24 -8.83 -4.06 2.48
C LEU A 24 -9.67 -3.70 1.26
N GLU A 25 -10.93 -3.30 1.44
CA GLU A 25 -11.82 -2.94 0.32
C GLU A 25 -11.40 -1.62 -0.31
N ILE A 26 -10.94 -0.66 0.50
CA ILE A 26 -10.46 0.64 0.03
C ILE A 26 -9.17 0.49 -0.79
N HIS A 27 -8.26 -0.38 -0.34
CA HIS A 27 -6.91 -0.51 -0.90
C HIS A 27 -6.68 -1.76 -1.75
N ARG A 28 -7.71 -2.57 -2.00
CA ARG A 28 -7.61 -3.84 -2.75
C ARG A 28 -6.83 -3.66 -4.05
N THR A 29 -7.30 -2.77 -4.92
CA THR A 29 -6.69 -2.54 -6.24
C THR A 29 -5.23 -2.10 -6.12
N TYR A 30 -4.93 -1.25 -5.15
CA TYR A 30 -3.57 -0.79 -4.89
C TYR A 30 -2.65 -1.94 -4.47
N LEU A 31 -3.09 -2.77 -3.51
CA LEU A 31 -2.33 -3.93 -3.04
C LEU A 31 -2.14 -4.97 -4.14
N PHE A 32 -3.14 -5.21 -4.98
CA PHE A 32 -3.03 -6.11 -6.13
C PHE A 32 -2.02 -5.60 -7.17
N ALA A 33 -2.07 -4.31 -7.51
CA ALA A 33 -1.10 -3.71 -8.43
C ALA A 33 0.32 -3.82 -7.87
N GLN A 34 0.49 -3.54 -6.58
CA GLN A 34 1.79 -3.59 -5.92
C GLN A 34 2.33 -5.02 -5.83
N LEU A 35 1.47 -6.00 -5.54
CA LEU A 35 1.82 -7.42 -5.59
C LEU A 35 2.25 -7.83 -7.01
N GLY A 36 1.55 -7.35 -8.04
CA GLY A 36 1.93 -7.57 -9.43
C GLY A 36 3.34 -7.07 -9.75
N VAL A 37 3.68 -5.85 -9.30
CA VAL A 37 5.03 -5.28 -9.46
C VAL A 37 6.08 -6.14 -8.74
N PHE A 38 5.78 -6.61 -7.53
CA PHE A 38 6.73 -7.46 -6.79
C PHE A 38 6.91 -8.83 -7.44
N LEU A 39 5.85 -9.42 -7.98
CA LEU A 39 5.93 -10.67 -8.74
C LEU A 39 6.75 -10.50 -10.02
N LEU A 40 6.60 -9.37 -10.72
CA LEU A 40 7.46 -9.05 -11.87
C LEU A 40 8.94 -8.93 -11.46
N GLY A 41 9.22 -8.27 -10.32
CA GLY A 41 10.57 -8.18 -9.77
C GLY A 41 11.15 -9.55 -9.37
N PHE A 42 10.31 -10.44 -8.82
CA PHE A 42 10.69 -11.82 -8.52
C PHE A 42 11.02 -12.60 -9.79
N VAL A 43 10.14 -12.55 -10.80
CA VAL A 43 10.35 -13.20 -12.10
C VAL A 43 11.63 -12.70 -12.76
N ALA A 44 11.86 -11.39 -12.78
CA ALA A 44 13.09 -10.79 -13.29
C ALA A 44 14.33 -11.28 -12.51
N SER A 45 14.23 -11.40 -11.19
CA SER A 45 15.33 -11.92 -10.36
C SER A 45 15.67 -13.38 -10.70
N VAL A 46 14.65 -14.21 -10.93
CA VAL A 46 14.83 -15.61 -11.39
C VAL A 46 15.48 -15.65 -12.78
N PHE A 47 15.07 -14.78 -13.71
CA PHE A 47 15.71 -14.66 -15.03
C PHE A 47 17.19 -14.25 -14.93
N LEU A 48 17.55 -13.43 -13.94
CA LEU A 48 18.92 -13.02 -13.66
C LEU A 48 19.71 -14.04 -12.83
N GLN A 49 19.18 -15.26 -12.64
CA GLN A 49 19.82 -16.34 -11.89
C GLN A 49 20.15 -15.96 -10.42
N VAL A 50 19.36 -15.06 -9.83
CA VAL A 50 19.44 -14.79 -8.39
C VAL A 50 18.96 -16.04 -7.64
N GLU A 51 19.67 -16.37 -6.55
CA GLU A 51 19.28 -17.45 -5.64
C GLU A 51 17.80 -17.40 -5.27
N ILE A 52 17.07 -18.48 -5.55
CA ILE A 52 15.60 -18.48 -5.47
C ILE A 52 15.09 -18.18 -4.06
N VAL A 53 15.81 -18.65 -3.04
CA VAL A 53 15.50 -18.38 -1.64
C VAL A 53 15.64 -16.88 -1.34
N VAL A 54 16.68 -16.24 -1.87
CA VAL A 54 16.91 -14.79 -1.70
C VAL A 54 15.82 -14.01 -2.42
N ALA A 55 15.52 -14.34 -3.68
CA ALA A 55 14.46 -13.69 -4.44
C ALA A 55 13.10 -13.82 -3.74
N PHE A 56 12.81 -14.98 -3.15
CA PHE A 56 11.57 -15.22 -2.41
C PHE A 56 11.52 -14.43 -1.08
N LEU A 57 12.61 -14.38 -0.32
CA LEU A 57 12.70 -13.57 0.90
C LEU A 57 12.50 -12.09 0.59
N VAL A 58 13.08 -11.59 -0.49
CA VAL A 58 12.91 -10.22 -0.96
C VAL A 58 11.44 -9.95 -1.31
N LEU A 59 10.77 -10.87 -2.02
CA LEU A 59 9.33 -10.77 -2.33
C LEU A 59 8.47 -10.66 -1.06
N LEU A 60 8.71 -11.53 -0.07
CA LEU A 60 8.01 -11.49 1.21
C LEU A 60 8.25 -10.18 1.96
N LEU A 61 9.51 -9.74 2.01
CA LEU A 61 9.92 -8.52 2.69
C LEU A 61 9.26 -7.28 2.07
N PHE A 62 9.28 -7.15 0.74
CA PHE A 62 8.60 -6.03 0.06
C PHE A 62 7.08 -6.05 0.26
N THR A 63 6.47 -7.24 0.25
CA THR A 63 5.04 -7.39 0.52
C THR A 63 4.69 -6.93 1.94
N GLY A 64 5.45 -7.38 2.94
CA GLY A 64 5.27 -6.96 4.34
C GLY A 64 5.49 -5.45 4.53
N LEU A 65 6.56 -4.91 3.94
CA LEU A 65 6.88 -3.47 4.00
C LEU A 65 5.78 -2.63 3.36
N SER A 66 5.24 -3.05 2.21
CA SER A 66 4.12 -2.37 1.54
C SER A 66 2.90 -2.26 2.46
N LEU A 67 2.50 -3.38 3.08
CA LEU A 67 1.35 -3.43 3.98
C LEU A 67 1.56 -2.52 5.20
N LEU A 68 2.74 -2.59 5.82
CA LEU A 68 3.08 -1.74 6.97
C LEU A 68 3.08 -0.26 6.58
N GLN A 69 3.72 0.10 5.47
CA GLN A 69 3.75 1.48 4.99
C GLN A 69 2.34 2.00 4.66
N LEU A 70 1.49 1.16 4.08
CA LEU A 70 0.11 1.52 3.76
C LEU A 70 -0.70 1.77 5.02
N HIS A 71 -0.55 0.90 6.02
CA HIS A 71 -1.23 1.05 7.30
C HIS A 71 -0.79 2.30 8.05
N VAL A 72 0.53 2.55 8.14
CA VAL A 72 1.08 3.74 8.81
C VAL A 72 0.65 5.02 8.09
N GLN A 73 0.69 5.05 6.76
CA GLN A 73 0.28 6.23 5.99
C GLN A 73 -1.21 6.50 6.14
N MET A 74 -2.04 5.45 6.16
CA MET A 74 -3.47 5.60 6.45
C MET A 74 -3.68 6.22 7.85
N GLN A 75 -3.00 5.73 8.89
CA GLN A 75 -3.13 6.30 10.24
C GLN A 75 -2.75 7.79 10.28
N LYS A 76 -1.72 8.19 9.54
CA LYS A 76 -1.33 9.61 9.41
C LYS A 76 -2.42 10.44 8.72
N GLU A 77 -2.97 9.95 7.61
CA GLU A 77 -4.06 10.61 6.88
C GLU A 77 -5.35 10.68 7.73
N ASN A 78 -5.62 9.66 8.56
CA ASN A 78 -6.75 9.66 9.48
C ASN A 78 -6.63 10.77 10.52
N LYS A 79 -5.45 10.89 11.16
CA LYS A 79 -5.19 11.95 12.15
C LYS A 79 -5.31 13.33 11.52
N MET A 80 -4.77 13.52 10.32
CA MET A 80 -4.85 14.77 9.57
C MET A 80 -6.31 15.12 9.22
N SER A 81 -7.09 14.14 8.73
CA SER A 81 -8.51 14.36 8.42
C SER A 81 -9.32 14.74 9.66
N MET A 82 -9.05 14.13 10.81
CA MET A 82 -9.72 14.47 12.08
C MET A 82 -9.35 15.86 12.59
N LEU A 83 -8.11 16.31 12.39
CA LEU A 83 -7.70 17.69 12.72
C LEU A 83 -8.44 18.71 11.84
N VAL A 84 -8.54 18.47 10.54
CA VAL A 84 -9.28 19.36 9.62
C VAL A 84 -10.77 19.44 9.98
N LEU A 85 -11.39 18.32 10.35
CA LEU A 85 -12.82 18.26 10.71
C LEU A 85 -13.14 18.91 12.06
N LYS A 86 -12.19 18.91 13.00
CA LYS A 86 -12.38 19.55 14.31
C LYS A 86 -12.21 21.07 14.27
N GLY A 87 -11.81 21.63 13.12
CA GLY A 87 -11.25 22.97 13.05
C GLY A 87 -9.85 22.94 13.66
N GLY A 88 -8.83 23.28 12.90
CA GLY A 88 -7.51 23.54 13.47
C GLY A 88 -7.57 24.63 14.52
#